data_AF-A0A528IN14-F1
#
_entry.id   AF-A0A528IN14-F1
#
_cell.length_a   1.000
_cell.length_b   1.000
_cell.length_c   1.000
_cell.angle_alpha   90.00
_cell.angle_beta   90.00
_cell.angle_gamma   90.00
#
_symmetry.space_group_name_H-M   'P 1'
#
loop_
_entity.id
_entity.type
_entity.pdbx_description
1 polymer ?
#
loop_
_entity_poly.entity_id
_entity_poly.type
_entity_poly.pdbx_seq_one_letter_code
_entity_poly.pdbx_strand_id
1 'polypeptide(L)' 'REAHKGAMASVAFHLFNQVEQGQNPKLFGAYDGFGPGEQSRDFIHVGDVADVNLWLWKRGSSGIFNCGTGLAQP' A
#
# COMPACT_ATOMS: atom_id res chain seq x y z
N ARG A 1 1.60 -9.00 -10.19
CA ARG A 1 2.33 -7.87 -10.84
C ARG A 1 1.36 -6.72 -11.04
N GLU A 2 1.73 -5.50 -10.63
CA GLU A 2 0.81 -4.33 -10.58
C GLU A 2 0.77 -3.49 -11.86
N ALA A 3 1.51 -3.89 -12.91
CA ALA A 3 1.65 -3.12 -14.14
C ALA A 3 0.33 -2.75 -14.84
N HIS A 4 -0.74 -3.51 -14.63
CA HIS A 4 -2.07 -3.24 -15.19
C HIS A 4 -2.86 -2.17 -14.42
N LYS A 5 -2.42 -1.78 -13.21
CA LYS A 5 -3.14 -0.84 -12.34
C LYS A 5 -2.94 0.62 -12.74
N GLY A 6 -1.99 0.93 -13.64
CA GLY A 6 -1.73 2.29 -14.10
C GLY A 6 -1.46 3.23 -12.92
N ALA A 7 -2.24 4.30 -12.80
CA ALA A 7 -2.14 5.28 -11.70
C ALA A 7 -2.57 4.74 -10.32
N MET A 8 -3.22 3.58 -10.27
CA MET A 8 -3.66 2.93 -9.03
C MET A 8 -2.66 1.89 -8.52
N ALA A 9 -1.47 1.81 -9.12
CA ALA A 9 -0.42 0.93 -8.61
C ALA A 9 0.14 1.48 -7.29
N SER A 10 0.78 0.60 -6.52
CA SER A 10 1.42 1.01 -5.26
C SER A 10 2.52 2.04 -5.50
N VAL A 11 2.78 2.86 -4.48
CA VAL A 11 3.91 3.80 -4.48
C VAL A 11 5.23 3.07 -4.71
N ALA A 12 5.41 1.88 -4.12
CA ALA A 12 6.58 1.04 -4.35
C ALA A 12 6.77 0.71 -5.84
N PHE A 13 5.70 0.35 -6.57
CA PHE A 13 5.77 0.08 -8.00
C PHE A 13 6.09 1.34 -8.82
N HIS A 14 5.52 2.49 -8.46
CA HIS A 14 5.81 3.75 -9.12
C HIS A 14 7.26 4.19 -8.92
N LEU A 15 7.79 4.11 -7.70
CA LEU A 15 9.18 4.48 -7.39
C LEU A 15 10.16 3.51 -8.06
N PHE A 16 9.87 2.21 -8.05
CA PHE A 16 10.68 1.21 -8.77
C PHE A 16 10.84 1.58 -10.25
N ASN A 17 9.72 1.88 -10.94
CA ASN A 17 9.78 2.27 -12.35
C ASN A 17 10.52 3.59 -12.59
N GLN A 18 10.46 4.56 -11.65
CA GLN A 18 11.23 5.80 -11.75
C GLN A 18 12.73 5.51 -11.66
N VAL A 19 13.15 4.70 -10.70
CA VAL A 19 14.56 4.30 -10.52
C VAL A 19 15.07 3.56 -11.75
N GLU A 20 14.32 2.58 -12.25
CA GLU A 20 14.67 1.81 -13.46
C GLU A 20 14.79 2.71 -14.70
N GLN A 21 14.03 3.81 -14.76
CA GLN A 21 14.11 4.80 -15.84
C GLN A 21 15.21 5.86 -15.63
N GLY A 22 16.03 5.73 -14.58
CA GLY A 22 17.07 6.69 -14.23
C GLY A 22 16.54 8.03 -13.69
N GLN A 23 15.28 8.07 -13.27
CA GLN A 23 14.66 9.26 -12.69
C GLN A 23 14.90 9.31 -11.19
N ASN A 24 14.95 10.51 -10.64
CA ASN A 24 14.97 10.69 -9.19
C ASN A 24 13.60 10.32 -8.59
N PRO A 25 13.53 9.40 -7.62
CA PRO A 25 12.28 9.03 -6.95
C PRO A 25 11.56 10.25 -6.39
N LYS A 26 10.28 10.41 -6.73
CA LYS A 26 9.48 11.56 -6.28
C LYS A 26 8.60 11.14 -5.11
N LEU A 27 8.94 11.62 -3.92
CA LEU A 27 8.07 11.57 -2.76
C LEU A 27 7.18 12.82 -2.68
N PHE A 28 6.10 12.72 -1.92
CA PHE A 28 5.23 13.86 -1.64
C PHE A 28 5.94 14.89 -0.75
N GLY A 29 5.58 16.16 -0.92
CA GLY A 29 6.07 17.25 -0.08
C GLY A 29 5.54 17.21 1.36
N ALA A 30 5.94 18.20 2.14
CA ALA A 30 5.42 18.39 3.49
C ALA A 30 3.93 18.77 3.45
N TYR A 31 3.15 18.21 4.38
CA TYR A 31 1.72 18.48 4.50
C TYR A 31 1.23 18.13 5.91
N ASP A 32 0.34 18.94 6.47
CA ASP A 32 -0.38 18.69 7.73
C ASP A 32 0.51 18.23 8.91
N GLY A 33 1.65 18.89 9.09
CA GLY A 33 2.59 18.59 10.17
C GLY A 33 3.59 17.46 9.88
N PHE A 34 3.51 16.80 8.73
CA PHE A 34 4.50 15.83 8.26
C PHE A 34 5.49 16.48 7.31
N GLY A 35 6.79 16.22 7.50
CA GLY A 35 7.84 16.65 6.60
C GLY A 35 7.78 15.97 5.22
N PRO A 36 8.62 16.41 4.25
CA PRO A 36 8.65 15.82 2.92
C PRO A 36 8.99 14.32 2.99
N GLY A 37 8.08 13.48 2.51
CA GLY A 37 8.25 12.02 2.54
C GLY A 37 8.05 11.35 3.90
N GLU A 38 7.65 12.06 4.96
CA GLU A 38 7.46 11.47 6.30
C GLU A 38 6.07 10.82 6.50
N GLN A 39 5.32 10.70 5.41
CA GLN A 39 3.94 10.22 5.39
C GLN A 39 3.93 8.70 5.60
N SER A 40 3.50 8.21 6.76
CA SER A 40 3.49 6.76 7.01
C SER A 40 2.18 6.08 6.62
N ARG A 41 2.25 4.84 6.13
CA ARG A 41 1.09 4.00 5.80
C ARG A 41 1.32 2.56 6.23
N ASP A 42 0.25 1.88 6.62
CA ASP A 42 0.26 0.43 6.82
C ASP A 42 0.10 -0.25 5.45
N PHE A 43 1.16 -0.94 5.00
CA PHE A 43 1.16 -1.67 3.74
C PHE A 43 0.94 -3.15 4.01
N ILE A 44 -0.15 -3.69 3.46
CA ILE A 44 -0.48 -5.12 3.55
C ILE A 44 -0.27 -5.81 2.20
N HIS A 45 0.27 -7.04 2.25
CA HIS A 45 0.47 -7.84 1.04
C HIS A 45 -0.87 -8.36 0.52
N VAL A 46 -1.02 -8.40 -0.81
CA VAL A 46 -2.28 -8.83 -1.45
C VAL A 46 -2.69 -10.27 -1.11
N GLY A 47 -1.72 -11.14 -0.83
CA GLY A 47 -1.96 -12.52 -0.38
C GLY A 47 -2.69 -12.55 0.96
N ASP A 48 -2.26 -11.74 1.92
CA ASP A 48 -2.86 -11.69 3.25
C ASP A 48 -4.32 -11.18 3.17
N VAL A 49 -4.58 -10.20 2.31
CA VAL A 49 -5.94 -9.71 2.04
C VAL A 49 -6.80 -10.81 1.43
N ALA A 50 -6.27 -11.60 0.50
CA ALA A 50 -6.99 -12.72 -0.10
C ALA A 50 -7.32 -13.80 0.95
N ASP A 51 -6.36 -14.12 1.81
CA ASP A 51 -6.52 -15.12 2.88
C ASP A 51 -7.57 -14.69 3.90
N VAL A 52 -7.57 -13.41 4.33
CA VAL A 52 -8.59 -12.85 5.23
C VAL A 52 -9.99 -12.95 4.60
N ASN A 53 -10.13 -12.62 3.31
CA ASN A 53 -11.42 -12.73 2.61
C ASN A 53 -11.91 -14.18 2.55
N LEU A 54 -11.03 -15.13 2.21
CA LEU A 54 -11.38 -16.55 2.17
C LEU A 54 -11.74 -17.09 3.55
N TRP A 55 -11.05 -16.65 4.59
CA TRP A 55 -11.35 -17.03 5.97
C TRP A 55 -12.73 -16.49 6.41
N LEU A 56 -13.03 -15.22 6.14
CA LEU A 56 -14.34 -14.62 6.45
C LEU A 56 -15.47 -15.34 5.72
N TRP A 57 -15.28 -15.65 4.44
CA TRP A 57 -16.23 -16.41 3.64
C TRP A 57 -16.55 -17.78 4.25
N LYS A 58 -15.53 -18.51 4.71
CA LYS A 58 -15.70 -19.83 5.34
C LYS A 58 -16.35 -19.76 6.73
N ARG A 59 -16.07 -18.68 7.49
CA ARG A 59 -16.57 -18.53 8.87
C ARG A 59 -18.03 -18.05 8.94
N GLY A 60 -18.53 -17.38 7.90
CA GLY A 60 -19.90 -16.84 7.89
C GLY A 60 -20.12 -15.71 8.90
N SER A 61 -19.06 -14.97 9.24
CA SER A 61 -19.13 -13.83 10.17
C SER A 61 -19.31 -12.52 9.40
N SER A 62 -20.18 -11.65 9.91
CA SER A 62 -20.45 -10.32 9.33
C SER A 62 -20.00 -9.22 10.29
N GLY A 63 -19.44 -8.14 9.75
CA GLY A 63 -18.96 -7.00 10.51
C GLY A 63 -18.03 -6.11 9.69
N ILE A 64 -17.59 -5.01 10.30
CA ILE A 64 -16.58 -4.11 9.73
C ILE A 64 -15.25 -4.43 10.43
N PHE A 65 -14.24 -4.79 9.65
CA PHE A 65 -12.93 -5.20 10.16
C PHE A 65 -11.83 -4.40 9.47
N ASN A 66 -10.89 -3.88 10.25
CA ASN A 66 -9.64 -3.35 9.69
C ASN A 66 -8.81 -4.52 9.15
N CYS A 67 -8.20 -4.33 7.98
CA CYS A 67 -7.33 -5.31 7.33
C CYS A 67 -6.01 -4.63 6.97
N GLY A 68 -5.05 -4.73 7.88
CA GLY A 68 -3.71 -4.16 7.78
C GLY A 68 -2.74 -4.98 8.63
N THR A 69 -1.45 -4.68 8.55
CA THR A 69 -0.43 -5.34 9.37
C THR A 69 -0.37 -4.80 10.79
N GLY A 70 -0.97 -3.63 11.04
CA GLY A 70 -0.88 -2.89 12.29
C GLY A 70 0.43 -2.10 12.45
N LEU A 71 1.31 -2.12 11.45
CA LEU A 71 2.61 -1.46 11.48
C LEU A 71 2.68 -0.42 10.36
N ALA A 72 2.71 0.86 10.75
CA ALA A 72 2.92 1.96 9.80
C ALA A 72 4.40 2.01 9.38
N GLN A 73 4.63 2.13 8.08
CA GLN A 73 5.96 2.32 7.49
C GLN A 73 6.05 3.70 6.82
N PRO A 74 7.17 4.41 6.95
CA PRO A 74 7.42 5.68 6.24
C PRO A 74 7.61 5.47 4.73
#